data_AF-A0A2M6ZFW9-F1
#
_entry.id   AF-A0A2M6ZFW9-F1
#
_cell.length_a   1.000
_cell.length_b   1.000
_cell.length_c   1.000
_cell.angle_alpha   90.00
_cell.angle_beta   90.00
_cell.angle_gamma   90.00
#
_symmetry.space_group_name_H-M   'P 1'
#
loop_
_entity.id
_entity.type
_entity.pdbx_description
1 polymer ?
#
loop_
_entity_poly.entity_id
_entity_poly.type
_entity_poly.pdbx_seq_one_letter_code
_entity_poly.pdbx_strand_id
1 'polypeptide(L)'
;MKRKKTNDALPIESSEESSDLPDLYRMKLCSMHVQKGSDGSGTKQIISWEVAKPCRGERCPASDLCDYERGSRCRVENTYLRSVAAVIYRNFITVLDEPTLMRIGLHLMPIYQNLCRLKIVEIGVVDAVMTDDKGKPFINPVYKEMREHIKLLEQTWRSLGLSDYFIEAELPDIKFDDDVRPPERAMKLRNRVVRKVVAVGE
;
A
#
# COMPACT_ATOMS: atom_id res chain seq x y z
N MET A 1 4.42 -61.17 25.49
CA MET A 1 3.01 -61.05 25.09
C MET A 1 2.30 -60.05 25.98
N LYS A 2 1.88 -58.88 25.45
CA LYS A 2 0.65 -58.12 25.82
C LYS A 2 0.69 -56.70 25.21
N ARG A 3 0.00 -56.60 24.07
CA ARG A 3 -0.82 -55.51 23.49
C ARG A 3 -0.28 -54.06 23.43
N LYS A 4 0.07 -53.69 22.18
CA LYS A 4 0.00 -52.34 21.58
C LYS A 4 -1.35 -51.67 21.86
N LYS A 5 -1.33 -50.36 22.16
CA LYS A 5 -2.46 -49.45 21.92
C LYS A 5 -2.06 -48.50 20.78
N THR A 6 -2.64 -48.74 19.62
CA THR A 6 -2.70 -47.83 18.48
C THR A 6 -3.82 -46.83 18.77
N ASN A 7 -3.50 -45.54 18.74
CA ASN A 7 -4.50 -44.48 18.71
C ASN A 7 -4.67 -44.08 17.24
N ASP A 8 -5.66 -44.69 16.60
CA ASP A 8 -6.14 -44.28 15.28
C ASP A 8 -7.04 -43.06 15.49
N ALA A 9 -6.54 -41.88 15.12
CA ALA A 9 -7.35 -40.68 15.02
C ALA A 9 -8.12 -40.73 13.69
N LEU A 10 -9.45 -40.79 13.78
CA LEU A 10 -10.36 -40.72 12.65
C LEU A 10 -10.27 -39.35 11.95
N PRO A 11 -10.35 -39.30 10.61
CA PRO A 11 -10.48 -38.05 9.88
C PRO A 11 -11.86 -37.44 10.14
N ILE A 12 -11.88 -36.18 10.56
CA ILE A 12 -13.09 -35.37 10.64
C ILE A 12 -13.42 -34.96 9.20
N GLU A 13 -14.35 -35.68 8.58
CA GLU A 13 -15.08 -35.21 7.40
C GLU A 13 -16.01 -34.07 7.84
N SER A 14 -15.63 -32.83 7.58
CA SER A 14 -16.57 -31.71 7.63
C SER A 14 -17.24 -31.60 6.26
N SER A 15 -18.50 -32.02 6.25
CA SER A 15 -19.49 -31.94 5.19
C SER A 15 -19.52 -30.58 4.49
N GLU A 16 -19.50 -30.66 3.16
CA GLU A 16 -19.87 -29.60 2.23
C GLU A 16 -21.36 -29.28 2.42
N GLU A 17 -21.66 -28.08 2.91
CA GLU A 17 -23.02 -27.54 2.82
C GLU A 17 -22.97 -26.29 1.92
N SER A 18 -23.56 -26.48 0.75
CA SER A 18 -23.66 -25.56 -0.37
C SER A 18 -24.52 -24.35 -0.03
N SER A 19 -23.98 -23.15 -0.23
CA SER A 19 -24.77 -21.99 -0.58
C SER A 19 -24.27 -21.45 -1.92
N ASP A 20 -24.99 -21.77 -2.98
CA ASP A 20 -24.77 -21.28 -4.34
C ASP A 20 -24.84 -19.75 -4.38
N LEU A 21 -23.69 -19.11 -4.36
CA LEU A 21 -23.51 -17.73 -4.80
C LEU A 21 -22.87 -17.75 -6.18
N PRO A 22 -23.41 -17.02 -7.18
CA PRO A 22 -22.92 -17.06 -8.55
C PRO A 22 -21.44 -16.65 -8.65
N ASP A 23 -20.69 -17.37 -9.47
CA ASP A 23 -19.24 -17.24 -9.77
C ASP A 23 -18.75 -15.85 -10.25
N LEU A 24 -19.63 -14.84 -10.26
CA LEU A 24 -19.38 -13.46 -10.67
C LEU A 24 -18.60 -12.61 -9.66
N TYR A 25 -18.23 -13.16 -8.50
CA TYR A 25 -17.43 -12.46 -7.48
C TYR A 25 -16.16 -13.21 -7.05
N ARG A 26 -15.51 -13.99 -7.93
CA ARG A 26 -14.07 -14.28 -7.77
C ARG A 26 -13.24 -13.03 -8.08
N MET A 27 -13.45 -11.96 -7.30
CA MET A 27 -12.46 -10.91 -7.16
C MET A 27 -11.24 -11.55 -6.49
N LYS A 28 -10.15 -11.72 -7.24
CA LYS A 28 -8.81 -11.85 -6.67
C LYS A 28 -8.45 -10.50 -6.04
N LEU A 29 -9.07 -10.19 -4.91
CA LEU A 29 -8.52 -9.23 -3.95
C LEU A 29 -7.07 -9.67 -3.75
N CYS A 30 -6.11 -8.81 -4.08
CA CYS A 30 -4.74 -9.02 -3.60
C CYS A 30 -4.87 -9.30 -2.11
N SER A 31 -4.47 -10.51 -1.70
CA SER A 31 -4.99 -11.14 -0.50
C SER A 31 -4.60 -10.33 0.72
N MET A 32 -5.56 -9.57 1.24
CA MET A 32 -5.41 -8.91 2.52
C MET A 32 -5.52 -10.00 3.58
N HIS A 33 -4.41 -10.69 3.83
CA HIS A 33 -4.35 -11.76 4.83
C HIS A 33 -4.37 -11.12 6.21
N VAL A 34 -5.56 -11.07 6.82
CA VAL A 34 -5.66 -10.82 8.26
C VAL A 34 -5.13 -12.07 8.96
N GLN A 35 -3.86 -12.04 9.30
CA GLN A 35 -3.28 -13.05 10.19
C GLN A 35 -3.59 -12.66 11.62
N LYS A 36 -4.45 -13.43 12.28
CA LYS A 36 -4.68 -13.31 13.72
C LYS A 36 -3.55 -14.04 14.44
N GLY A 37 -2.58 -13.28 14.95
CA GLY A 37 -1.55 -13.78 15.84
C GLY A 37 -1.91 -13.51 17.30
N SER A 38 -1.60 -14.48 18.18
CA SER A 38 -1.54 -14.29 19.64
C SER A 38 -0.07 -14.13 20.01
N ASP A 39 0.26 -13.15 20.86
CA ASP A 39 1.61 -12.90 21.38
C ASP A 39 2.10 -13.98 22.37
N GLY A 40 1.47 -15.16 22.39
CA GLY A 40 1.74 -16.22 23.35
C GLY A 40 1.11 -15.99 24.73
N SER A 41 0.67 -14.76 25.04
CA SER A 41 -0.05 -14.44 26.28
C SER A 41 -1.57 -14.58 26.16
N GLY A 42 -2.09 -14.75 24.92
CA GLY A 42 -3.52 -14.88 24.65
C GLY A 42 -4.31 -13.56 24.76
N THR A 43 -3.66 -12.46 25.15
CA THR A 43 -4.37 -11.20 25.44
C THR A 43 -4.38 -10.19 24.30
N LYS A 44 -3.52 -10.32 23.28
CA LYS A 44 -3.42 -9.35 22.19
C LYS A 44 -3.60 -9.99 20.83
N GLN A 45 -4.61 -9.52 20.09
CA GLN A 45 -4.82 -9.86 18.69
C GLN A 45 -3.96 -8.94 17.82
N ILE A 46 -3.06 -9.52 17.03
CA ILE A 46 -2.33 -8.79 16.01
C ILE A 46 -3.17 -8.81 14.73
N ILE A 47 -3.51 -7.64 14.19
CA ILE A 47 -4.09 -7.50 12.86
C ILE A 47 -2.96 -7.02 11.94
N SER A 48 -2.51 -7.90 11.04
CA SER A 48 -1.53 -7.54 10.00
C SER A 48 -2.23 -7.33 8.66
N TRP A 49 -1.89 -6.24 7.97
CA TRP A 49 -2.36 -6.00 6.60
C TRP A 49 -1.19 -6.16 5.64
N GLU A 50 -1.25 -7.19 4.82
CA GLU A 50 -0.29 -7.39 3.76
C GLU A 50 -0.76 -6.71 2.50
N VAL A 51 -0.42 -5.43 2.38
CA VAL A 51 -1.02 -4.56 1.35
C VAL A 51 -0.18 -4.47 0.08
N ALA A 52 1.15 -4.67 0.17
CA ALA A 52 2.05 -4.44 -0.97
C ALA A 52 1.87 -5.47 -2.10
N LYS A 53 1.58 -4.98 -3.31
CA LYS A 53 1.44 -5.85 -4.49
C LYS A 53 2.76 -6.46 -4.98
N PRO A 54 2.69 -7.51 -5.82
CA PRO A 54 3.85 -8.05 -6.49
C PRO A 54 4.64 -6.97 -7.25
N CYS A 55 5.96 -7.07 -7.23
CA CYS A 55 6.80 -6.14 -7.98
C CYS A 55 6.55 -6.32 -9.49
N ARG A 56 6.42 -5.22 -10.23
CA ARG A 56 6.26 -5.25 -11.70
C ARG A 56 7.59 -5.32 -12.46
N GLY A 57 8.73 -5.23 -11.75
CA GLY A 57 10.05 -5.22 -12.35
C GLY A 57 10.17 -4.16 -13.45
N GLU A 58 10.57 -4.57 -14.65
CA GLU A 58 10.76 -3.72 -15.82
C GLU A 58 9.46 -3.16 -16.40
N ARG A 59 8.31 -3.80 -16.12
CA ARG A 59 7.00 -3.29 -16.53
C ARG A 59 6.49 -2.15 -15.62
N CYS A 60 7.27 -1.74 -14.63
CA CYS A 60 6.93 -0.60 -13.80
C CYS A 60 7.24 0.71 -14.56
N PRO A 61 6.32 1.69 -14.63
CA PRO A 61 6.58 2.99 -15.25
C PRO A 61 7.76 3.74 -14.64
N ALA A 62 8.03 3.50 -13.35
CA ALA A 62 9.15 4.09 -12.63
C ALA A 62 10.36 3.14 -12.55
N SER A 63 10.45 2.08 -13.37
CA SER A 63 11.50 1.06 -13.24
C SER A 63 12.91 1.62 -13.39
N ASP A 64 13.11 2.58 -14.29
CA ASP A 64 14.40 3.25 -14.53
C ASP A 64 14.84 4.18 -13.40
N LEU A 65 13.87 4.66 -12.60
CA LEU A 65 14.07 5.56 -11.46
C LEU A 65 13.92 4.84 -10.12
N CYS A 66 13.67 3.52 -10.14
CA CYS A 66 13.43 2.73 -8.96
C CYS A 66 14.76 2.25 -8.37
N ASP A 67 15.13 2.85 -7.25
CA ASP A 67 16.35 2.53 -6.50
C ASP A 67 16.27 1.25 -5.66
N TYR A 68 15.08 0.70 -5.50
CA TYR A 68 14.87 -0.48 -4.68
C TYR A 68 15.21 -1.75 -5.43
N GLU A 69 15.83 -2.71 -4.72
CA GLU A 69 16.05 -4.06 -5.24
C GLU A 69 14.74 -4.70 -5.70
N ARG A 70 14.79 -5.33 -6.87
CA ARG A 70 13.67 -6.09 -7.43
C ARG A 70 13.47 -7.35 -6.58
N GLY A 71 12.24 -7.61 -6.17
CA GLY A 71 11.90 -8.78 -5.35
C GLY A 71 10.48 -9.26 -5.61
N SER A 72 9.99 -10.17 -4.77
CA SER A 72 8.61 -10.69 -4.89
C SER A 72 7.54 -9.61 -4.69
N ARG A 73 7.85 -8.52 -3.98
CA ARG A 73 6.93 -7.42 -3.68
C ARG A 73 7.50 -6.05 -4.01
N CYS A 74 6.62 -5.10 -4.28
CA CYS A 74 6.99 -3.71 -4.52
C CYS A 74 7.49 -3.05 -3.22
N ARG A 75 8.81 -2.83 -3.11
CA ARG A 75 9.41 -2.20 -1.91
C ARG A 75 8.96 -0.74 -1.73
N VAL A 76 8.82 0.04 -2.81
CA VAL A 76 8.30 1.42 -2.75
C VAL A 76 6.92 1.46 -2.07
N GLU A 77 6.00 0.63 -2.56
CA GLU A 77 4.63 0.54 -2.02
C GLU A 77 4.63 0.03 -0.58
N ASN A 78 5.45 -0.98 -0.27
CA ASN A 78 5.58 -1.50 1.09
C ASN A 78 6.13 -0.45 2.07
N THR A 79 7.21 0.25 1.73
CA THR A 79 7.79 1.31 2.55
C THR A 79 6.79 2.44 2.74
N TYR A 80 6.11 2.88 1.67
CA TYR A 80 5.09 3.92 1.75
C TYR A 80 3.97 3.56 2.75
N LEU A 81 3.41 2.36 2.62
CA LEU A 81 2.31 1.90 3.47
C LEU A 81 2.75 1.64 4.92
N ARG A 82 3.98 1.14 5.12
CA ARG A 82 4.56 1.02 6.47
C ARG A 82 4.72 2.38 7.14
N SER A 83 5.15 3.40 6.41
CA SER A 83 5.25 4.77 6.96
C SER A 83 3.88 5.31 7.35
N VAL A 84 2.86 5.12 6.52
CA VAL A 84 1.47 5.51 6.86
C VAL A 84 0.98 4.77 8.10
N ALA A 85 1.14 3.44 8.13
CA ALA A 85 0.73 2.64 9.28
C ALA A 85 1.48 3.04 10.56
N ALA A 86 2.77 3.36 10.47
CA ALA A 86 3.57 3.84 11.60
C ALA A 86 3.07 5.19 12.13
N VAL A 87 2.71 6.12 11.24
CA VAL A 87 2.12 7.41 11.63
C VAL A 87 0.77 7.19 12.33
N ILE A 88 -0.09 6.34 11.79
CA ILE A 88 -1.39 6.04 12.42
C ILE A 88 -1.19 5.39 13.79
N TYR A 89 -0.33 4.36 13.88
CA TYR A 89 -0.08 3.67 15.13
C TYR A 89 0.47 4.63 16.19
N ARG A 90 1.48 5.45 15.85
CA ARG A 90 2.11 6.36 16.82
C ARG A 90 1.16 7.43 17.35
N ASN A 91 0.34 8.01 16.49
CA ASN A 91 -0.51 9.14 16.88
C ASN A 91 -1.84 8.68 17.51
N PHE A 92 -2.30 7.46 17.22
CA PHE A 92 -3.69 7.09 17.51
C PHE A 92 -3.85 5.76 18.27
N ILE A 93 -2.79 4.96 18.52
CA ILE A 93 -2.97 3.63 19.12
C ILE A 93 -3.63 3.64 20.50
N THR A 94 -3.46 4.71 21.28
CA THR A 94 -4.05 4.83 22.62
C THR A 94 -5.53 5.21 22.59
N VAL A 95 -6.03 5.77 21.49
CA VAL A 95 -7.40 6.27 21.33
C VAL A 95 -8.25 5.42 20.39
N LEU A 96 -7.63 4.56 19.58
CA LEU A 96 -8.32 3.70 18.63
C LEU A 96 -8.91 2.47 19.29
N ASP A 97 -10.22 2.30 19.12
CA ASP A 97 -10.90 1.04 19.37
C ASP A 97 -10.63 0.02 18.24
N GLU A 98 -10.81 -1.26 18.54
CA GLU A 98 -10.60 -2.35 17.57
C GLU A 98 -11.46 -2.19 16.29
N PRO A 99 -12.75 -1.79 16.36
CA PRO A 99 -13.53 -1.51 15.16
C PRO A 99 -12.95 -0.41 14.27
N THR A 100 -12.45 0.69 14.83
CA THR A 100 -11.83 1.76 14.03
C THR A 100 -10.51 1.30 13.44
N LEU A 101 -9.70 0.54 14.18
CA LEU A 101 -8.49 -0.06 13.65
C LEU A 101 -8.78 -0.99 12.45
N MET A 102 -9.87 -1.76 12.53
CA MET A 102 -10.32 -2.60 11.43
C MET A 102 -10.77 -1.77 10.21
N ARG A 103 -11.50 -0.67 10.42
CA ARG A 103 -11.92 0.25 9.34
C ARG A 103 -10.74 0.96 8.69
N ILE A 104 -9.71 1.35 9.46
CA ILE A 104 -8.46 1.89 8.93
C ILE A 104 -7.82 0.88 7.97
N GLY A 105 -7.70 -0.37 8.41
CA GLY A 105 -7.15 -1.45 7.60
C GLY A 105 -7.93 -1.73 6.31
N LEU A 106 -9.26 -1.71 6.38
CA LEU A 106 -10.15 -2.06 5.26
C LEU A 106 -10.43 -0.92 4.27
N HIS A 107 -10.42 0.32 4.74
CA HIS A 107 -10.80 1.48 3.92
C HIS A 107 -9.63 2.43 3.70
N LEU A 108 -8.97 2.87 4.77
CA LEU A 108 -7.95 3.90 4.68
C LEU A 108 -6.67 3.39 3.99
N MET A 109 -6.18 2.21 4.38
CA MET A 109 -4.96 1.62 3.83
C MET A 109 -5.04 1.34 2.32
N PRO A 110 -6.14 0.77 1.76
CA PRO A 110 -6.30 0.63 0.31
C PRO A 110 -6.32 1.96 -0.46
N ILE A 111 -6.87 3.03 0.10
CA ILE A 111 -6.86 4.34 -0.56
C ILE A 111 -5.43 4.88 -0.63
N TYR A 112 -4.66 4.78 0.46
CA TYR A 112 -3.23 5.13 0.45
C TYR A 112 -2.43 4.28 -0.54
N GLN A 113 -2.73 3.00 -0.65
CA GLN A 113 -2.11 2.11 -1.64
C GLN A 113 -2.39 2.59 -3.06
N ASN A 114 -3.64 2.90 -3.39
CA ASN A 114 -4.01 3.40 -4.71
C ASN A 114 -3.31 4.73 -5.01
N LEU A 115 -3.25 5.65 -4.04
CA LEU A 115 -2.53 6.90 -4.18
C LEU A 115 -1.03 6.67 -4.44
N CYS A 116 -0.39 5.75 -3.72
CA CYS A 116 1.00 5.38 -3.97
C CYS A 116 1.20 4.88 -5.40
N ARG A 117 0.27 4.06 -5.92
CA ARG A 117 0.37 3.52 -7.28
C ARG A 117 0.16 4.60 -8.34
N LEU A 118 -0.76 5.54 -8.11
CA LEU A 118 -0.94 6.71 -8.97
C LEU A 118 0.34 7.57 -9.00
N LYS A 119 0.99 7.80 -7.86
CA LYS A 119 2.30 8.48 -7.80
C LYS A 119 3.40 7.73 -8.57
N ILE A 120 3.43 6.39 -8.49
CA ILE A 120 4.37 5.58 -9.29
C ILE A 120 4.09 5.72 -10.79
N VAL A 121 2.81 5.80 -11.19
CA VAL A 121 2.43 6.00 -12.60
C VAL A 121 2.77 7.41 -13.06
N GLU A 122 2.55 8.42 -12.22
CA GLU A 122 2.86 9.82 -12.50
C GLU A 122 4.35 10.04 -12.81
N ILE A 123 5.25 9.32 -12.14
CA ILE A 123 6.69 9.34 -12.47
C ILE A 123 6.97 8.92 -13.92
N GLY A 124 6.12 8.07 -14.51
CA GLY A 124 6.22 7.66 -15.91
C GLY A 124 5.51 8.58 -16.91
N VAL A 125 4.84 9.64 -16.44
CA VAL A 125 4.17 10.62 -17.30
C VAL A 125 5.20 11.63 -17.79
N VAL A 126 5.29 11.82 -19.11
CA VAL A 126 6.23 12.77 -19.73
C VAL A 126 5.77 14.21 -19.54
N ASP A 127 4.51 14.49 -19.87
CA ASP A 127 3.92 15.83 -19.82
C ASP A 127 2.63 15.86 -19.00
N ALA A 128 2.52 16.86 -18.14
CA ALA A 128 1.31 17.07 -17.33
C ALA A 128 0.13 17.61 -18.15
N VAL A 129 0.43 18.30 -19.25
CA VAL A 129 -0.55 18.81 -20.22
C VAL A 129 -0.32 18.05 -21.52
N MET A 130 -1.38 17.42 -22.02
CA MET A 130 -1.39 16.69 -23.28
C MET A 130 -2.29 17.43 -24.27
N THR A 131 -2.11 17.15 -25.56
CA THR A 131 -2.92 17.72 -26.63
C THR A 131 -3.79 16.61 -27.21
N ASP A 132 -5.08 16.87 -27.40
CA ASP A 132 -5.98 15.90 -28.05
C ASP A 132 -5.76 15.87 -29.57
N ASP A 133 -6.43 14.94 -30.27
CA ASP A 133 -6.35 14.80 -31.73
C ASP A 133 -6.80 16.08 -32.49
N LYS A 134 -7.46 17.02 -31.80
CA LYS A 134 -7.95 18.29 -32.34
C LYS A 134 -7.06 19.47 -31.99
N GLY A 135 -5.92 19.24 -31.34
CA GLY A 135 -5.01 20.32 -30.94
C GLY A 135 -5.41 21.03 -29.63
N LYS A 136 -6.44 20.56 -28.91
CA LYS A 136 -6.88 21.19 -27.66
C LYS A 136 -6.05 20.66 -26.49
N PRO A 137 -5.45 21.54 -25.66
CA PRO A 137 -4.72 21.11 -24.48
C PRO A 137 -5.67 20.60 -23.38
N PHE A 138 -5.29 19.54 -22.70
CA PHE A 138 -5.98 18.99 -21.53
C PHE A 138 -4.98 18.42 -20.51
N ILE A 139 -5.38 18.37 -19.24
CA ILE A 139 -4.52 17.86 -18.15
C ILE A 139 -4.54 16.34 -18.15
N ASN A 140 -3.37 15.71 -17.96
CA ASN A 140 -3.27 14.26 -17.87
C ASN A 140 -4.19 13.70 -16.75
N PRO A 141 -5.03 12.69 -17.05
CA PRO A 141 -6.05 12.20 -16.12
C PRO A 141 -5.48 11.67 -14.81
N VAL A 142 -4.22 11.23 -14.77
CA VAL A 142 -3.54 10.75 -13.55
C VAL A 142 -3.59 11.81 -12.43
N TYR A 143 -3.40 13.08 -12.76
CA TYR A 143 -3.46 14.16 -11.76
C TYR A 143 -4.87 14.39 -11.22
N LYS A 144 -5.90 14.17 -12.06
CA LYS A 144 -7.29 14.25 -11.61
C LYS A 144 -7.59 13.13 -10.63
N GLU A 145 -7.24 11.90 -10.98
CA GLU A 145 -7.39 10.71 -10.12
C GLU A 145 -6.67 10.88 -8.78
N MET A 146 -5.45 11.40 -8.78
CA MET A 146 -4.69 11.68 -7.55
C MET A 146 -5.43 12.66 -6.63
N ARG A 147 -5.98 13.74 -7.17
CA ARG A 147 -6.76 14.71 -6.38
C ARG A 147 -8.03 14.09 -5.80
N GLU A 148 -8.71 13.24 -6.57
CA GLU A 148 -9.91 12.53 -6.09
C GLU A 148 -9.57 11.57 -4.94
N HIS A 149 -8.46 10.85 -5.05
CA HIS A 149 -7.97 9.99 -3.97
C HIS A 149 -7.58 10.78 -2.71
N ILE A 150 -6.95 11.96 -2.88
CA ILE A 150 -6.62 12.83 -1.73
C ILE A 150 -7.89 13.32 -1.04
N LYS A 151 -8.90 13.76 -1.79
CA LYS A 151 -10.19 14.15 -1.21
C LYS A 151 -10.87 13.00 -0.47
N LEU A 152 -10.84 11.80 -1.06
CA LEU A 152 -11.40 10.60 -0.45
C LEU A 152 -10.65 10.22 0.84
N LEU A 153 -9.31 10.37 0.88
CA LEU A 153 -8.52 10.23 2.10
C LEU A 153 -9.02 11.20 3.16
N GLU A 154 -9.07 12.50 2.88
CA GLU A 154 -9.52 13.52 3.84
C GLU A 154 -10.93 13.21 4.40
N GLN A 155 -11.85 12.80 3.53
CA GLN A 155 -13.20 12.40 3.94
C GLN A 155 -13.19 11.16 4.83
N THR A 156 -12.36 10.17 4.51
CA THR A 156 -12.20 8.94 5.30
C THR A 156 -11.55 9.22 6.65
N TRP A 157 -10.55 10.10 6.70
CA TRP A 157 -9.94 10.56 7.96
C TRP A 157 -10.97 11.24 8.87
N ARG A 158 -11.84 12.08 8.31
CA ARG A 158 -12.93 12.73 9.07
C ARG A 158 -13.98 11.73 9.53
N SER A 159 -14.41 10.80 8.67
CA SER A 159 -15.43 9.81 9.03
C SER A 159 -14.98 8.81 10.09
N LEU A 160 -13.66 8.60 10.21
CA LEU A 160 -13.04 7.82 11.28
C LEU A 160 -12.80 8.63 12.56
N GLY A 161 -13.14 9.92 12.59
CA GLY A 161 -12.91 10.79 13.75
C GLY A 161 -11.43 11.09 14.03
N LEU A 162 -10.55 10.89 13.06
CA LEU A 162 -9.10 11.02 13.25
C LEU A 162 -8.57 12.43 12.97
N SER A 163 -9.39 13.30 12.39
CA SER A 163 -8.97 14.64 11.97
C SER A 163 -8.72 15.59 13.15
N ASP A 164 -9.37 15.35 14.28
CA ASP A 164 -9.35 16.27 15.43
C ASP A 164 -8.08 16.11 16.28
N TYR A 165 -7.35 15.00 16.14
CA TYR A 165 -6.14 14.70 16.91
C TYR A 165 -4.84 15.16 16.24
N PHE A 166 -4.90 15.70 15.02
CA PHE A 166 -3.70 16.01 14.21
C PHE A 166 -2.94 17.26 14.68
N ILE A 167 -3.42 17.97 15.71
CA ILE A 167 -2.99 19.35 16.02
C ILE A 167 -1.76 19.41 16.96
N GLU A 168 -1.39 18.34 17.67
CA GLU A 168 -0.38 18.45 18.76
C GLU A 168 0.84 17.53 18.66
N ALA A 169 0.93 16.66 17.65
CA ALA A 169 2.05 15.74 17.55
C ALA A 169 3.27 16.39 16.87
N GLU A 170 4.32 16.70 17.64
CA GLU A 170 5.65 16.93 17.08
C GLU A 170 6.05 15.71 16.26
N LEU A 171 6.41 15.92 14.99
CA LEU A 171 6.89 14.84 14.12
C LEU A 171 8.14 14.24 14.76
N PRO A 172 8.11 12.97 15.22
CA PRO A 172 9.30 12.36 15.78
C PRO A 172 10.35 12.23 14.68
N ASP A 173 11.63 12.33 15.05
CA ASP A 173 12.75 12.13 14.15
C ASP A 173 12.78 10.66 13.71
N ILE A 174 12.11 10.35 12.59
CA ILE A 174 12.05 9.00 12.03
C ILE A 174 13.43 8.71 11.44
N LYS A 175 14.26 8.04 12.23
CA LYS A 175 15.42 7.32 11.71
C LYS A 175 14.89 6.15 10.90
N PHE A 176 14.65 6.38 9.60
CA PHE A 176 14.57 5.29 8.65
C PHE A 176 15.89 4.54 8.73
N ASP A 177 15.86 3.20 8.75
CA ASP A 177 17.09 2.41 8.72
C ASP A 177 18.00 2.98 7.61
N ASP A 178 19.16 3.51 8.00
CA ASP A 178 20.14 4.14 7.11
C ASP A 178 20.64 3.17 6.01
N ASP A 179 20.26 1.90 6.10
CA ASP A 179 20.49 0.84 5.12
C ASP A 179 19.66 1.02 3.82
N VAL A 180 18.68 1.92 3.79
CA VAL A 180 18.07 2.38 2.53
C VAL A 180 18.77 3.65 2.04
N ARG A 181 20.10 3.61 1.95
CA ARG A 181 20.85 4.65 1.23
C ARG A 181 20.41 4.58 -0.24
N PRO A 182 19.85 5.66 -0.83
CA PRO A 182 19.56 5.68 -2.26
C PRO A 182 20.88 5.39 -2.99
N PRO A 183 20.96 4.39 -3.86
CA PRO A 183 22.16 4.14 -4.64
C PRO A 183 22.48 5.44 -5.40
N GLU A 184 23.75 5.85 -5.42
CA GLU A 184 24.26 7.09 -6.06
C GLU A 184 23.79 7.28 -7.53
N ARG A 185 23.25 6.24 -8.15
CA ARG A 185 22.69 6.23 -9.51
C ARG A 185 21.49 7.18 -9.68
N ALA A 186 20.59 7.32 -8.71
CA ALA A 186 19.43 8.21 -8.86
C ALA A 186 19.81 9.70 -9.00
N MET A 187 20.91 10.11 -8.37
CA MET A 187 21.38 11.49 -8.43
C MET A 187 21.92 11.86 -9.82
N LYS A 188 22.45 10.88 -10.57
CA LYS A 188 22.99 11.10 -11.93
C LYS A 188 21.91 11.18 -13.01
N LEU A 189 20.78 10.48 -12.84
CA LEU A 189 19.67 10.47 -13.82
C LEU A 189 18.85 11.76 -13.80
N ARG A 190 18.61 12.34 -12.62
CA ARG A 190 17.88 13.61 -12.48
C ARG A 190 18.57 14.76 -13.24
N ASN A 191 19.90 14.79 -13.20
CA ASN A 191 20.71 15.77 -13.94
C ASN A 191 20.75 15.53 -15.47
N ARG A 192 20.47 14.31 -15.95
CA ARG A 192 20.41 14.02 -17.39
C ARG A 192 19.08 14.44 -18.00
N VAL A 193 17.97 14.23 -17.30
CA VAL A 193 16.63 14.64 -17.80
C VAL A 193 16.53 16.16 -17.88
N VAL A 194 16.98 16.89 -16.85
CA VAL A 194 16.98 18.37 -16.86
C VAL A 194 17.81 18.92 -18.04
N ARG A 195 18.98 18.36 -18.33
CA ARG A 195 19.82 18.80 -19.46
C ARG A 195 19.22 18.49 -20.83
N LYS A 196 18.46 17.40 -20.96
CA LYS A 196 17.85 17.02 -22.24
C LYS A 196 16.63 17.90 -22.57
N VAL A 197 15.90 18.38 -21.57
CA VAL A 197 14.79 19.33 -21.76
C VAL A 197 15.30 20.71 -22.18
N VAL A 198 16.43 21.16 -21.63
CA VAL A 198 17.04 22.45 -22.01
C VAL A 198 17.56 22.44 -23.45
N ALA A 199 18.11 21.32 -23.93
CA ALA A 199 18.70 21.21 -25.27
C ALA A 199 17.68 21.03 -26.42
N VAL A 200 16.38 20.89 -26.13
CA VAL A 200 15.31 20.76 -27.15
C VAL A 200 14.50 22.07 -27.26
N GLY A 201 14.77 23.06 -26.41
CA GLY A 201 14.13 24.37 -26.40
C GLY A 201 14.95 25.50 -27.02
N GLU A 202 16.09 25.20 -27.65
CA GLU A 202 16.90 26.11 -28.49
C GLU A 202 16.80 25.69 -29.96
#